data_AF-A0A7S4A9Y4-F1
#
_entry.id   AF-A0A7S4A9Y4-F1
#
_cell.length_a   1.000
_cell.length_b   1.000
_cell.length_c   1.000
_cell.angle_alpha   90.00
_cell.angle_beta   90.00
_cell.angle_gamma   90.00
#
_symmetry.space_group_name_H-M   'P 1'
#
loop_
_entity.id
_entity.type
_entity.pdbx_description
1 polymer ?
#
loop_
_entity_poly.entity_id
_entity_poly.type
_entity_poly.pdbx_seq_one_letter_code
_entity_poly.pdbx_strand_id
1 'polypeptide(L)'
;MTQTNKSKGGGIKGFFNRAASSFQQGFQISREWSYWLAQKGGTVGLFLASTSMVVLMPLVFEINREITSVASERLQVTELRNQGHSDRQLQEMGFLEVAIHSPSVAAMNKA
;
A
#
# COMPACT_ATOMS: atom_id res chain seq x y z
N MET A 1 -60.55 7.64 41.68
CA MET A 1 -59.18 8.13 41.90
C MET A 1 -58.57 8.48 40.56
N THR A 2 -58.40 9.78 40.33
CA THR A 2 -57.94 10.41 39.10
C THR A 2 -56.47 10.10 38.86
N GLN A 3 -56.16 9.38 37.78
CA GLN A 3 -54.78 9.22 37.33
C GLN A 3 -54.27 10.58 36.83
N THR A 4 -53.40 11.21 37.61
CA THR A 4 -52.71 12.43 37.22
C THR A 4 -51.73 12.09 36.10
N ASN A 5 -52.15 12.40 34.87
CA ASN A 5 -51.26 12.46 33.72
C ASN A 5 -50.11 13.41 34.07
N LYS A 6 -48.94 12.86 34.43
CA LYS A 6 -47.72 13.64 34.61
C LYS A 6 -47.51 14.44 33.33
N SER A 7 -47.63 15.75 33.44
CA SER A 7 -47.19 16.74 32.47
C SER A 7 -45.78 16.37 31.99
N LYS A 8 -45.72 15.63 30.86
CA LYS A 8 -44.49 15.40 30.10
C LYS A 8 -44.21 16.73 29.43
N GLY A 9 -43.17 17.43 29.87
CA GLY A 9 -42.74 18.71 29.30
C GLY A 9 -42.60 18.60 27.78
N GLY A 10 -43.64 19.03 27.07
CA GLY A 10 -43.72 19.05 25.62
C GLY A 10 -43.15 20.36 25.09
N GLY A 11 -42.32 20.27 24.05
CA GLY A 11 -41.74 21.42 23.35
C GLY A 11 -40.25 21.27 23.09
N ILE A 12 -39.66 22.31 22.50
CA ILE A 12 -38.27 22.36 22.02
C ILE A 12 -37.25 21.96 23.13
N LYS A 13 -37.53 22.28 24.40
CA LYS A 13 -36.71 21.88 25.56
C LYS A 13 -36.69 20.35 25.78
N GLY A 14 -37.81 19.67 25.52
CA GLY A 14 -37.88 18.20 25.56
C GLY A 14 -37.13 17.55 24.39
N PHE A 15 -37.14 18.18 23.21
CA PHE A 15 -36.33 17.75 22.07
C PHE A 15 -34.83 17.89 22.33
N PHE A 16 -34.37 19.02 22.87
CA PHE A 16 -32.94 19.19 23.20
C PHE A 16 -32.46 18.22 24.28
N ASN A 17 -33.26 17.98 25.33
CA ASN A 17 -32.87 17.03 26.37
C ASN A 17 -32.85 15.57 25.86
N ARG A 18 -33.79 15.22 24.97
CA ARG A 18 -33.81 13.91 24.30
C ARG A 18 -32.68 13.76 23.28
N ALA A 19 -32.35 14.82 22.55
CA ALA A 19 -31.23 14.86 21.61
C ALA A 19 -29.88 14.76 22.34
N ALA A 20 -29.69 15.50 23.43
CA ALA A 20 -28.48 15.46 24.24
C ALA A 20 -28.26 14.07 24.84
N SER A 21 -29.31 13.46 25.40
CA SER A 21 -29.21 12.08 25.91
C SER A 21 -28.97 11.05 24.80
N SER A 22 -29.58 11.19 23.62
CA SER A 22 -29.29 10.31 22.48
C SER A 22 -27.89 10.53 21.89
N PHE A 23 -27.38 11.76 21.91
CA PHE A 23 -26.03 12.08 21.46
C PHE A 23 -24.99 11.49 22.41
N GLN A 24 -25.22 11.61 23.73
CA GLN A 24 -24.34 11.00 24.73
C GLN A 24 -24.35 9.47 24.65
N GLN A 25 -25.51 8.85 24.46
CA GLN A 25 -25.62 7.39 24.23
C GLN A 25 -24.94 6.98 22.91
N GLY A 26 -25.18 7.72 21.82
CA GLY A 26 -24.54 7.47 20.52
C GLY A 26 -23.02 7.63 20.58
N PHE A 27 -22.51 8.58 21.36
CA PHE A 27 -21.09 8.77 21.58
C PHE A 27 -20.46 7.60 22.35
N GLN A 28 -21.11 7.11 23.40
CA GLN A 28 -20.63 5.94 24.14
C GLN A 28 -20.58 4.69 23.25
N ILE A 29 -21.62 4.45 22.45
CA ILE A 29 -21.67 3.34 21.48
C ILE A 29 -20.55 3.51 20.44
N SER A 30 -20.40 4.68 19.83
CA SER A 30 -19.34 4.95 18.85
C SER A 30 -17.94 4.71 19.42
N ARG A 31 -17.72 5.08 20.69
CA ARG A 31 -16.47 4.81 21.38
C ARG A 31 -16.22 3.31 21.52
N GLU A 32 -17.19 2.53 21.98
CA GLU A 32 -17.02 1.08 22.12
C GLU A 32 -16.74 0.38 20.78
N TRP A 33 -17.47 0.76 19.73
CA TRP A 33 -17.29 0.22 18.39
C TRP A 33 -15.94 0.59 17.80
N SER A 34 -15.47 1.83 17.99
CA SER A 34 -14.15 2.26 17.52
C SER A 34 -13.01 1.57 18.27
N TYR A 35 -13.14 1.37 19.59
CA TYR A 35 -12.17 0.57 20.36
C TYR A 35 -12.14 -0.88 19.88
N TRP A 36 -13.31 -1.50 19.66
CA TRP A 36 -13.40 -2.86 19.14
C TRP A 36 -12.79 -2.98 17.74
N LEU A 37 -13.11 -2.05 16.85
CA LEU A 37 -12.59 -2.00 15.49
C LEU A 37 -11.08 -1.77 15.48
N ALA A 38 -10.57 -0.89 16.35
CA ALA A 38 -9.14 -0.66 16.48
C ALA A 38 -8.40 -1.92 16.97
N GLN A 39 -8.96 -2.66 17.93
CA GLN A 39 -8.36 -3.91 18.41
C GLN A 39 -8.32 -4.98 17.32
N LYS A 40 -9.43 -5.20 16.62
CA LYS A 40 -9.52 -6.23 15.56
C LYS A 40 -8.78 -5.82 14.30
N GLY A 41 -8.96 -4.58 13.86
CA GLY A 41 -8.30 -3.99 12.71
C GLY A 41 -6.79 -3.88 12.90
N GLY A 42 -6.33 -3.49 14.10
CA GLY A 42 -4.91 -3.46 14.43
C GLY A 42 -4.27 -4.85 14.36
N THR A 43 -4.97 -5.88 14.85
CA THR A 43 -4.47 -7.26 14.79
C THR A 43 -4.35 -7.74 13.33
N VAL A 44 -5.39 -7.59 12.53
CA VAL A 44 -5.38 -8.00 11.10
C VAL A 44 -4.38 -7.18 10.29
N GLY A 45 -4.33 -5.86 10.53
CA GLY A 45 -3.37 -4.97 9.88
C GLY A 45 -1.93 -5.34 10.20
N LEU A 46 -1.64 -5.71 11.45
CA LEU A 46 -0.31 -6.17 11.84
C LEU A 46 0.06 -7.49 11.14
N PHE A 47 -0.86 -8.44 11.04
CA PHE A 47 -0.62 -9.69 10.31
C PHE A 47 -0.37 -9.44 8.82
N LEU A 48 -1.19 -8.61 8.18
CA LEU A 48 -1.01 -8.26 6.77
C LEU A 48 0.31 -7.52 6.55
N ALA A 49 0.62 -6.52 7.38
CA ALA A 49 1.84 -5.75 7.26
C ALA A 49 3.08 -6.64 7.46
N SER A 50 3.13 -7.43 8.53
CA SER A 50 4.26 -8.33 8.81
C SER A 50 4.43 -9.41 7.73
N THR A 51 3.33 -10.04 7.28
CA THR A 51 3.38 -11.04 6.21
C THR A 51 3.86 -10.40 4.91
N SER A 52 3.31 -9.24 4.54
CA SER A 52 3.73 -8.53 3.34
C SER A 52 5.20 -8.12 3.39
N MET A 53 5.70 -7.69 4.55
CA MET A 53 7.11 -7.34 4.73
C MET A 53 8.01 -8.57 4.54
N VAL A 54 7.70 -9.69 5.20
CA VAL A 54 8.52 -10.91 5.11
C VAL A 54 8.53 -11.50 3.70
N VAL A 55 7.38 -11.47 3.01
CA VAL A 55 7.26 -12.07 1.68
C VAL A 55 7.78 -11.15 0.58
N LEU A 56 7.52 -9.85 0.66
CA LEU A 56 7.87 -8.91 -0.42
C LEU A 56 9.32 -8.41 -0.30
N MET A 57 9.88 -8.27 0.90
CA MET A 57 11.22 -7.71 1.06
C MET A 57 12.31 -8.50 0.30
N PRO A 58 12.35 -9.85 0.32
CA PRO A 58 13.31 -10.62 -0.47
C PRO A 58 13.21 -10.32 -1.96
N LEU A 59 11.98 -10.25 -2.49
CA LEU A 59 11.72 -9.95 -3.90
C LEU A 59 12.17 -8.53 -4.26
N VAL A 60 11.88 -7.55 -3.41
CA VAL A 60 12.31 -6.15 -3.60
C VAL A 60 13.84 -6.06 -3.65
N PHE A 61 14.55 -6.78 -2.76
CA PHE A 61 16.00 -6.78 -2.78
C PHE A 61 16.57 -7.47 -4.01
N GLU A 62 16.00 -8.59 -4.42
CA GLU A 62 16.43 -9.33 -5.60
C GLU A 62 16.27 -8.49 -6.87
N ILE A 63 15.13 -7.82 -7.04
CA ILE A 63 14.87 -6.92 -8.17
C ILE A 63 15.88 -5.76 -8.17
N ASN A 64 16.11 -5.10 -7.03
CA ASN A 64 17.05 -3.98 -6.96
C ASN A 64 18.50 -4.43 -7.26
N ARG A 65 18.87 -5.63 -6.80
CA ARG A 65 20.16 -6.24 -7.13
C ARG A 65 20.28 -6.49 -8.62
N GLU A 66 19.26 -7.06 -9.24
CA GLU A 66 19.24 -7.34 -10.69
C GLU A 66 19.33 -6.04 -11.50
N ILE A 67 18.54 -5.01 -11.16
CA ILE A 67 18.57 -3.69 -11.81
C ILE A 67 19.99 -3.11 -11.79
N THR A 68 20.65 -3.16 -10.63
CA THR A 68 22.00 -2.60 -10.47
C THR A 68 23.03 -3.41 -11.26
N SER A 69 22.92 -4.74 -11.25
CA SER A 69 23.79 -5.63 -12.04
C SER A 69 23.67 -5.34 -13.53
N VAL A 70 22.44 -5.30 -14.06
CA VAL A 70 22.16 -5.01 -15.47
C VAL A 70 22.62 -3.60 -15.85
N ALA A 71 22.41 -2.61 -14.99
CA ALA A 71 22.90 -1.25 -15.23
C ALA A 71 24.43 -1.20 -15.36
N SER A 72 25.15 -1.94 -14.50
CA SER A 72 26.61 -2.03 -14.56
C SER A 72 27.12 -2.74 -15.83
N GLU A 73 26.45 -3.81 -16.25
CA GLU A 73 26.79 -4.51 -17.50
C GLU A 73 26.50 -3.64 -18.72
N ARG A 74 25.39 -2.87 -18.71
CA ARG A 74 25.08 -1.94 -19.80
C ARG A 74 26.16 -0.89 -20.02
N LEU A 75 26.76 -0.38 -18.95
CA LEU A 75 27.87 0.56 -19.06
C LEU A 75 29.09 -0.11 -19.68
N GLN A 76 29.42 -1.33 -19.28
CA GLN A 76 30.53 -2.10 -19.85
C GLN A 76 30.29 -2.42 -21.34
N VAL A 77 29.08 -2.87 -21.69
CA VAL A 77 28.68 -3.14 -23.08
C VAL A 77 28.78 -1.86 -23.93
N THR A 78 28.36 -0.72 -23.39
CA THR A 78 28.46 0.57 -24.10
C THR A 78 29.92 0.94 -24.35
N GLU A 79 30.79 0.75 -23.38
CA GLU A 79 32.24 0.99 -23.52
C GLU A 79 32.87 0.05 -24.54
N LEU A 80 32.56 -1.25 -24.50
CA LEU A 80 33.06 -2.22 -25.47
C LEU A 80 32.54 -1.96 -26.90
N ARG A 81 31.30 -1.49 -27.03
CA ARG A 81 30.77 -1.02 -28.32
C ARG A 81 31.56 0.18 -28.84
N ASN A 82 31.92 1.13 -27.98
CA ASN A 82 32.77 2.27 -28.36
C ASN A 82 34.17 1.82 -28.81
N GLN A 83 34.66 0.70 -28.29
CA GLN A 83 35.91 0.06 -28.70
C GLN A 83 35.80 -0.76 -30.00
N GLY A 84 34.59 -0.87 -30.57
CA GLY A 84 34.33 -1.53 -31.85
C GLY A 84 33.93 -3.00 -31.76
N HIS A 85 33.61 -3.51 -30.57
CA HIS A 85 33.10 -4.87 -30.42
C HIS A 85 31.69 -5.00 -31.01
N SER A 86 31.48 -6.06 -31.79
CA SER A 86 30.16 -6.39 -32.35
C SER A 86 29.27 -7.07 -31.32
N ASP A 87 27.95 -6.91 -31.45
CA ASP A 87 26.96 -7.48 -30.52
C ASP A 87 27.06 -9.01 -30.39
N ARG A 88 27.45 -9.70 -31.46
CA ARG A 88 27.71 -11.14 -31.43
C ARG A 88 28.89 -11.48 -30.51
N GLN A 89 29.97 -10.71 -30.58
CA GLN A 89 31.13 -10.92 -29.70
C GLN A 89 30.78 -10.62 -28.24
N LEU A 90 29.96 -9.60 -27.99
CA LEU A 90 29.48 -9.27 -26.64
C LEU A 90 28.59 -10.38 -26.07
N GLN A 91 27.77 -11.01 -26.90
CA GLN A 91 26.98 -12.16 -26.52
C GLN A 91 27.85 -13.40 -26.26
N GLU A 92 28.89 -13.62 -27.08
CA GLU A 92 29.88 -14.69 -26.88
C GLU A 92 30.74 -14.46 -25.61
N MET A 93 30.93 -13.21 -25.18
CA MET A 93 31.56 -12.86 -23.90
C MET A 93 30.68 -13.14 -22.68
N GLY A 94 29.39 -13.45 -22.88
CA GLY A 94 28.48 -13.83 -21.81
C GLY A 94 27.74 -12.68 -21.11
N PHE A 95 27.71 -11.48 -21.72
CA PHE A 95 26.88 -10.39 -21.21
C PHE A 95 25.39 -10.72 -21.32
N LEU A 96 24.60 -10.23 -20.36
CA LEU A 96 23.16 -10.44 -20.38
C LEU A 96 22.53 -9.83 -21.63
N GLU A 97 21.59 -10.53 -22.24
CA GLU A 97 20.88 -10.04 -23.43
C GLU A 97 20.16 -8.71 -23.16
N VAL A 98 19.64 -8.55 -21.93
CA VAL A 98 19.01 -7.31 -21.44
C VAL A 98 20.03 -6.16 -21.31
N ALA A 99 21.33 -6.45 -21.20
CA ALA A 99 22.37 -5.44 -21.23
C ALA A 99 22.74 -5.02 -22.67
N ILE A 100 22.68 -5.94 -23.63
CA ILE A 100 22.98 -5.70 -25.05
C ILE A 100 21.81 -5.01 -25.77
N HIS A 101 20.60 -5.47 -25.51
CA HIS A 101 19.36 -5.01 -26.12
C HIS A 101 18.46 -4.33 -25.09
N SER A 102 17.74 -3.30 -25.52
CA SER A 102 16.70 -2.72 -24.66
C SER A 102 15.53 -3.70 -24.54
N PRO A 103 14.97 -3.92 -23.33
CA PRO A 103 13.83 -4.81 -23.18
C PRO A 103 12.68 -4.34 -24.06
N SER A 104 12.01 -5.30 -24.72
CA SER A 104 10.96 -5.07 -25.71
C SER A 104 9.80 -4.21 -25.18
N VAL A 105 9.52 -4.28 -23.87
CA VAL A 105 8.51 -3.43 -23.21
C VAL A 105 8.90 -1.95 -23.20
N ALA A 106 10.19 -1.63 -23.08
CA ALA A 106 10.69 -0.25 -23.17
C ALA A 106 10.85 0.22 -24.62
N ALA A 107 11.02 -0.69 -25.57
CA ALA A 107 11.09 -0.38 -27.00
C ALA A 107 9.71 -0.01 -27.58
N MET A 108 8.61 -0.51 -26.99
CA MET A 108 7.25 -0.31 -27.46
C MET A 108 6.76 1.15 -27.38
N ASN A 109 7.42 2.00 -26.58
CA ASN A 109 7.05 3.42 -26.40
C ASN A 109 7.94 4.40 -27.21
N LYS A 110 8.78 3.89 -28.12
CA LYS A 110 9.67 4.67 -28.99
C LYS A 110 9.30 4.60 -30.48
N ALA A 111 8.15 4.03 -30.81
CA ALA A 111 7.61 3.93 -32.17
C ALA A 111 6.58 5.04 -32.43
#